data_AF-A0A7Y1UVW3-F1
#
_entry.id   AF-A0A7Y1UVW3-F1
#
_cell.length_a   1.000
_cell.length_b   1.000
_cell.length_c   1.000
_cell.angle_alpha   90.00
_cell.angle_beta   90.00
_cell.angle_gamma   90.00
#
_symmetry.space_group_name_H-M   'P 1'
#
loop_
_entity.id
_entity.type
_entity.pdbx_description
1 polymer ?
#
loop_
_entity_poly.entity_id
_entity_poly.type
_entity_poly.pdbx_seq_one_letter_code
_entity_poly.pdbx_strand_id
1 'polypeptide(L)'
;IDTRDVPNLGEVWLPGAPVDLGNVVMDVYDGEFSDGAEAFKAFIRGGHLQTLISFTWEEDGADPFESSLEILTIGARSYLTISPDEPSDQEWEAFVAVDDATPDSWEALLLDMCSENGEMYSMELFSSLPTRVDTVAIAPRYILSGFYSYLEWDEARSPGAWITSAEYLPGPLQSNVSVGEAARRLVADDTKQHRFSYVSTYVAAVYHDPSQELAVVAS
;
A
#
# COMPACT_ATOMS: atom_id res chain seq x y z
N ILE A 1 12.05 -12.35 -16.18
CA ILE A 1 11.71 -10.94 -15.90
C ILE A 1 10.61 -10.62 -16.87
N ASP A 2 9.40 -10.42 -16.36
CA ASP A 2 8.31 -9.86 -17.14
C ASP A 2 8.38 -8.34 -17.03
N THR A 3 7.95 -7.63 -18.06
CA THR A 3 7.95 -6.17 -18.04
C THR A 3 6.58 -5.64 -18.42
N ARG A 4 6.09 -4.67 -17.65
CA ARG A 4 4.76 -4.08 -17.83
C ARG A 4 4.89 -2.59 -18.05
N ASP A 5 4.28 -2.11 -19.12
CA ASP A 5 4.11 -0.68 -19.33
C ASP A 5 3.01 -0.17 -18.38
N VAL A 6 3.41 0.50 -17.30
CA VAL A 6 2.48 1.19 -16.41
C VAL A 6 2.34 2.64 -16.89
N PRO A 7 1.12 3.15 -17.11
CA PRO A 7 0.91 4.52 -17.57
C PRO A 7 1.64 5.54 -16.69
N ASN A 8 2.39 6.45 -17.30
CA ASN A 8 3.23 7.47 -16.65
C ASN A 8 4.42 6.93 -15.82
N LEU A 9 4.66 5.62 -15.82
CA LEU A 9 5.79 4.98 -15.15
C LEU A 9 6.82 4.43 -16.13
N GLY A 10 6.39 4.06 -17.35
CA GLY A 10 7.24 3.36 -18.31
C GLY A 10 7.34 1.88 -17.98
N GLU A 11 8.49 1.28 -18.30
CA GLU A 11 8.72 -0.16 -18.13
C GLU A 11 8.95 -0.51 -16.65
N VAL A 12 7.98 -1.19 -16.05
CA VAL A 12 8.05 -1.72 -14.69
C VAL A 12 8.52 -3.16 -14.74
N TRP A 13 9.55 -3.47 -13.94
CA TRP A 13 10.15 -4.79 -13.91
C TRP A 13 9.39 -5.63 -12.90
N LEU A 14 8.68 -6.63 -13.41
CA LEU A 14 7.97 -7.63 -12.63
C LEU A 14 8.83 -8.90 -12.58
N PRO A 15 9.46 -9.19 -11.44
CA PRO A 15 10.17 -10.45 -11.28
C PRO A 15 9.22 -11.62 -11.51
N GLY A 16 9.64 -12.64 -12.27
CA GLY A 16 8.83 -13.86 -12.46
C GLY A 16 8.71 -14.71 -11.18
N ALA A 17 9.52 -14.38 -10.17
CA ALA A 17 9.46 -14.81 -8.78
C ALA A 17 10.06 -13.65 -7.97
N PRO A 18 9.64 -13.41 -6.71
CA PRO A 18 10.15 -12.30 -5.90
C PRO A 18 11.69 -12.25 -5.87
N VAL A 19 12.27 -11.05 -5.86
CA VAL A 19 13.72 -10.85 -5.89
C VAL A 19 14.26 -10.80 -4.47
N ASP A 20 15.18 -11.70 -4.13
CA ASP A 20 15.95 -11.62 -2.87
C ASP A 20 16.83 -10.36 -2.85
N LEU A 21 16.39 -9.37 -2.09
CA LEU A 21 17.06 -8.09 -1.90
C LEU A 21 18.38 -8.25 -1.13
N GLY A 22 18.51 -9.26 -0.28
CA GLY A 22 19.78 -9.59 0.38
C GLY A 22 20.87 -9.91 -0.63
N ASN A 23 20.56 -10.76 -1.61
CA ASN A 23 21.50 -11.07 -2.70
C ASN A 23 21.79 -9.85 -3.57
N VAL A 24 20.77 -9.04 -3.90
CA VAL A 24 20.99 -7.80 -4.68
C VAL A 24 21.92 -6.84 -3.94
N VAL A 25 21.74 -6.64 -2.64
CA VAL A 25 22.62 -5.79 -1.84
C VAL A 25 24.03 -6.38 -1.82
N MET A 26 24.19 -7.68 -1.55
CA MET A 26 25.52 -8.31 -1.53
C MET A 26 26.25 -8.19 -2.89
N ASP A 27 25.54 -8.34 -4.00
CA ASP A 27 26.11 -8.22 -5.34
C ASP A 27 26.56 -6.78 -5.66
N VAL A 28 25.80 -5.77 -5.22
CA VAL A 28 26.11 -4.35 -5.46
C VAL A 28 27.19 -3.84 -4.52
N TYR A 29 27.20 -4.31 -3.27
CA TYR A 29 28.15 -3.94 -2.22
C TYR A 29 29.12 -5.08 -1.91
N ASP A 30 29.74 -5.63 -2.97
CA ASP A 30 30.61 -6.81 -2.91
C ASP A 30 31.70 -6.69 -1.82
N GLY A 31 31.70 -7.65 -0.90
CA GLY A 31 32.64 -7.74 0.21
C GLY A 31 32.35 -6.85 1.43
N GLU A 32 31.26 -6.08 1.44
CA GLU A 32 30.85 -5.27 2.60
C GLU A 32 30.07 -6.07 3.67
N PHE A 33 29.36 -7.13 3.26
CA PHE A 33 28.54 -7.96 4.14
C PHE A 33 28.91 -9.44 4.02
N SER A 34 28.76 -10.20 5.10
CA SER A 34 29.04 -11.63 5.14
C SER A 34 27.85 -12.50 4.72
N ASP A 35 26.63 -12.00 4.87
CA ASP A 35 25.39 -12.63 4.41
C ASP A 35 24.25 -11.60 4.23
N GLY A 36 23.12 -12.05 3.66
CA GLY A 36 21.94 -11.22 3.42
C GLY A 36 21.26 -10.72 4.70
N ALA A 37 21.39 -11.42 5.83
CA ALA A 37 20.82 -11.00 7.10
C ALA A 37 21.60 -9.84 7.74
N GLU A 38 22.92 -9.83 7.56
CA GLU A 38 23.78 -8.70 7.92
C GLU A 38 23.46 -7.48 7.05
N ALA A 39 23.33 -7.68 5.73
CA ALA A 39 22.93 -6.65 4.79
C ALA A 39 21.56 -6.04 5.16
N PHE A 40 20.55 -6.87 5.40
CA PHE A 40 19.23 -6.43 5.86
C PHE A 40 19.32 -5.56 7.12
N LYS A 41 20.00 -6.04 8.16
CA LYS A 41 20.16 -5.28 9.42
C LYS A 41 20.86 -3.95 9.20
N ALA A 42 21.86 -3.90 8.32
CA ALA A 42 22.57 -2.67 8.01
C ALA A 42 21.66 -1.65 7.30
N PHE A 43 20.87 -2.09 6.32
CA PHE A 43 19.98 -1.21 5.56
C PHE A 43 18.79 -0.71 6.39
N ILE A 44 18.17 -1.57 7.20
CA ILE A 44 17.10 -1.18 8.13
C ILE A 44 17.63 -0.18 9.16
N ARG A 45 18.75 -0.50 9.85
CA ARG A 45 19.32 0.39 10.87
C ARG A 45 19.91 1.68 10.30
N GLY A 46 20.35 1.65 9.05
CA GLY A 46 20.86 2.81 8.33
C GLY A 46 19.75 3.75 7.83
N GLY A 47 18.47 3.38 7.96
CA GLY A 47 17.35 4.18 7.48
C GLY A 47 17.27 4.25 5.95
N HIS A 48 17.80 3.24 5.26
CA HIS A 48 17.76 3.16 3.80
C HIS A 48 16.43 2.62 3.27
N LEU A 49 15.70 1.87 4.11
CA LEU A 49 14.34 1.46 3.81
C LEU A 49 13.37 2.60 4.18
N GLN A 50 12.59 3.04 3.20
CA GLN A 50 11.64 4.15 3.36
C GLN A 50 10.22 3.64 3.22
N THR A 51 9.41 3.84 4.25
CA THR A 51 7.97 3.55 4.17
C THR A 51 7.31 4.45 3.13
N LEU A 52 6.73 3.84 2.10
CA LEU A 52 5.94 4.55 1.09
C LEU A 52 4.53 4.82 1.63
N ILE A 53 3.90 3.76 2.12
CA ILE A 53 2.53 3.79 2.64
C ILE A 53 2.31 2.63 3.61
N SER A 54 1.65 2.91 4.72
CA SER A 54 1.22 1.92 5.70
C SER A 54 -0.29 1.85 5.74
N PHE A 55 -0.81 0.64 5.84
CA PHE A 55 -2.23 0.34 5.99
C PHE A 55 -2.43 -0.37 7.32
N THR A 56 -3.38 0.10 8.12
CA THR A 56 -3.76 -0.57 9.38
C THR A 56 -5.21 -1.03 9.32
N TRP A 57 -5.48 -2.21 9.88
CA TRP A 57 -6.80 -2.76 10.09
C TRP A 57 -7.02 -2.98 11.57
N GLU A 58 -8.03 -2.30 12.11
CA GLU A 58 -8.49 -2.47 13.48
C GLU A 58 -9.78 -3.31 13.47
N GLU A 59 -9.72 -4.46 14.14
CA GLU A 59 -10.85 -5.36 14.33
C GLU A 59 -11.28 -5.39 15.81
N ASP A 60 -12.58 -5.53 16.05
CA ASP A 60 -13.11 -5.56 17.42
C ASP A 60 -12.56 -6.75 18.21
N GLY A 61 -11.71 -6.46 19.21
CA GLY A 61 -11.17 -7.46 20.13
C GLY A 61 -9.92 -8.19 19.64
N ALA A 62 -9.31 -7.74 18.53
CA ALA A 62 -8.00 -8.18 18.08
C ALA A 62 -6.99 -7.03 18.12
N ASP A 63 -5.70 -7.37 18.17
CA ASP A 63 -4.65 -6.38 17.99
C ASP A 63 -4.69 -5.85 16.54
N PRO A 64 -4.42 -4.55 16.30
CA PRO A 64 -4.38 -4.01 14.96
C PRO A 64 -3.35 -4.75 14.10
N PHE A 65 -3.74 -5.05 12.87
CA PHE A 65 -2.83 -5.58 11.86
C PHE A 65 -2.32 -4.41 11.00
N GLU A 66 -1.01 -4.34 10.78
CA GLU A 66 -0.39 -3.33 9.92
C GLU A 66 0.36 -4.02 8.78
N SER A 67 0.25 -3.46 7.58
CA SER A 67 1.09 -3.83 6.44
C SER A 67 1.61 -2.58 5.76
N SER A 68 2.91 -2.56 5.48
CA SER A 68 3.60 -1.41 4.89
C SER A 68 4.22 -1.79 3.56
N LEU A 69 3.98 -0.97 2.54
CA LEU A 69 4.77 -0.97 1.33
C LEU A 69 5.96 -0.04 1.52
N GLU A 70 7.14 -0.52 1.19
CA GLU A 70 8.40 0.17 1.45
C GLU A 70 9.26 0.22 0.20
N ILE A 71 10.06 1.27 0.12
CA ILE A 71 10.99 1.52 -0.98
C ILE A 71 12.40 1.34 -0.46
N LEU A 72 13.13 0.47 -1.16
CA LEU A 72 14.58 0.34 -1.02
C LEU A 72 15.25 0.79 -2.30
N THR A 73 16.21 1.71 -2.21
CA THR A 73 17.01 2.12 -3.38
C THR A 73 18.42 1.54 -3.28
N ILE A 74 18.80 0.77 -4.31
CA ILE A 74 20.12 0.16 -4.45
C ILE A 74 20.71 0.63 -5.78
N GLY A 75 21.81 1.39 -5.73
CA GLY A 75 22.39 1.99 -6.93
C GLY A 75 21.42 2.97 -7.61
N ALA A 76 21.11 2.73 -8.88
CA ALA A 76 20.17 3.55 -9.69
C ALA A 76 18.74 3.00 -9.71
N ARG A 77 18.47 1.90 -8.99
CA ARG A 77 17.21 1.17 -9.03
C ARG A 77 16.51 1.22 -7.69
N SER A 78 15.22 1.46 -7.71
CA SER A 78 14.36 1.40 -6.54
C SER A 78 13.47 0.16 -6.59
N TYR A 79 13.26 -0.44 -5.44
CA TYR A 79 12.55 -1.69 -5.26
C TYR A 79 11.38 -1.48 -4.31
N LEU A 80 10.21 -1.99 -4.67
CA LEU A 80 9.06 -2.06 -3.78
C LEU A 80 9.08 -3.41 -3.05
N THR A 81 9.03 -3.35 -1.73
CA THR A 81 9.14 -4.51 -0.83
C THR A 81 8.12 -4.38 0.31
N ILE A 82 7.88 -5.48 1.00
CA ILE A 82 7.31 -5.49 2.35
C ILE A 82 8.43 -5.99 3.27
N SER A 83 8.75 -5.28 4.35
CA SER A 83 9.71 -5.77 5.34
C SER A 83 9.16 -7.04 5.97
N PRO A 84 9.98 -8.10 6.10
CA PRO A 84 9.59 -9.25 6.90
C PRO A 84 9.38 -8.83 8.37
N ASP A 85 8.35 -9.40 9.00
CA ASP A 85 8.13 -9.31 10.45
C ASP A 85 9.28 -10.05 11.16
N GLU A 86 10.29 -9.30 11.59
CA GLU A 86 11.55 -9.82 12.18
C GLU A 86 12.36 -10.70 11.20
N PRO A 87 13.62 -11.09 11.49
CA PRO A 87 14.30 -12.11 10.68
C PRO A 87 13.65 -13.47 10.96
N SER A 88 12.41 -13.64 10.50
CA SER A 88 11.86 -14.95 10.19
C SER A 88 12.65 -15.53 9.02
N ASP A 89 12.56 -16.84 8.79
CA ASP A 89 13.17 -17.51 7.63
C ASP A 89 12.59 -17.03 6.27
N GLN A 90 11.80 -15.95 6.25
CA GLN A 90 11.31 -15.31 5.04
C GLN A 90 12.43 -14.48 4.39
N GLU A 91 12.64 -14.72 3.11
CA GLU A 91 13.59 -13.96 2.30
C GLU A 91 13.09 -12.51 2.19
N TRP A 92 14.01 -11.55 2.28
CA TRP A 92 13.68 -10.14 2.07
C TRP A 92 13.44 -9.91 0.58
N GLU A 93 12.18 -9.81 0.19
CA GLU A 93 11.76 -9.93 -1.21
C GLU A 93 11.20 -8.62 -1.78
N ALA A 94 11.66 -8.27 -2.99
CA ALA A 94 11.04 -7.23 -3.80
C ALA A 94 10.08 -7.81 -4.85
N PHE A 95 8.91 -7.19 -4.97
CA PHE A 95 7.86 -7.55 -5.93
C PHE A 95 7.91 -6.68 -7.20
N VAL A 96 8.56 -5.53 -7.11
CA VAL A 96 8.69 -4.57 -8.21
C VAL A 96 10.07 -3.93 -8.17
N ALA A 97 10.64 -3.71 -9.36
CA ALA A 97 11.77 -2.81 -9.51
C ALA A 97 11.49 -1.72 -10.55
N VAL A 98 11.98 -0.52 -10.26
CA VAL A 98 11.82 0.68 -11.09
C VAL A 98 13.17 1.36 -11.21
N ASP A 99 13.62 1.58 -12.44
CA ASP A 99 14.80 2.39 -12.73
C ASP A 99 14.42 3.88 -12.68
N ASP A 100 15.26 4.72 -12.06
CA ASP A 100 15.06 6.18 -11.97
C ASP A 100 13.68 6.60 -11.41
N ALA A 101 13.21 5.93 -10.36
CA ALA A 101 11.87 6.14 -9.80
C ALA A 101 11.62 7.59 -9.33
N THR A 102 10.42 8.09 -9.62
CA THR A 102 9.94 9.42 -9.20
C THR A 102 8.76 9.29 -8.24
N PRO A 103 8.37 10.34 -7.50
CA PRO A 103 7.15 10.32 -6.70
C PRO A 103 5.90 9.90 -7.50
N ASP A 104 5.75 10.42 -8.72
CA ASP A 104 4.63 10.08 -9.63
C ASP A 104 4.65 8.60 -10.02
N SER A 105 5.84 7.97 -10.07
CA SER A 105 5.97 6.53 -10.31
C SER A 105 5.27 5.74 -9.20
N TRP A 106 5.53 6.05 -7.94
CA TRP A 106 4.93 5.29 -6.83
C TRP A 106 3.41 5.45 -6.74
N GLU A 107 2.89 6.64 -7.06
CA GLU A 107 1.46 6.88 -7.15
C GLU A 107 0.79 6.05 -8.27
N ALA A 108 1.39 6.01 -9.46
CA ALA A 108 0.88 5.20 -10.57
C ALA A 108 0.99 3.69 -10.29
N LEU A 109 2.06 3.24 -9.64
CA LEU A 109 2.22 1.84 -9.23
C LEU A 109 1.15 1.43 -8.21
N LEU A 110 0.86 2.28 -7.22
CA LEU A 110 -0.20 2.02 -6.25
C LEU A 110 -1.56 1.85 -6.93
N LEU A 111 -1.89 2.69 -7.91
CA LEU A 111 -3.14 2.54 -8.65
C LEU A 111 -3.21 1.23 -9.44
N ASP A 112 -2.12 0.84 -10.09
CA ASP A 112 -2.07 -0.42 -10.85
C ASP A 112 -2.25 -1.62 -9.91
N MET A 113 -1.55 -1.63 -8.77
CA MET A 113 -1.72 -2.66 -7.73
C MET A 113 -3.17 -2.72 -7.21
N CYS A 114 -3.80 -1.58 -6.91
CA CYS A 114 -5.18 -1.55 -6.43
C CYS A 114 -6.20 -2.09 -7.45
N SER A 115 -5.91 -2.00 -8.76
CA SER A 115 -6.87 -2.35 -9.82
C SER A 115 -7.19 -3.84 -9.90
N GLU A 116 -6.25 -4.69 -9.47
CA GLU A 116 -6.39 -6.14 -9.42
C GLU A 116 -6.01 -6.68 -8.03
N ASN A 117 -6.11 -5.82 -7.00
CA ASN A 117 -5.76 -6.13 -5.62
C ASN A 117 -4.38 -6.78 -5.42
N GLY A 118 -3.40 -6.42 -6.25
CA GLY A 118 -2.04 -6.94 -6.20
C GLY A 118 -1.83 -8.30 -6.89
N GLU A 119 -2.85 -8.91 -7.50
CA GLU A 119 -2.79 -10.28 -8.03
C GLU A 119 -1.60 -10.48 -9.00
N MET A 120 -1.37 -9.53 -9.90
CA MET A 120 -0.25 -9.55 -10.86
C MET A 120 1.14 -9.41 -10.22
N TYR A 121 1.20 -8.93 -8.99
CA TYR A 121 2.43 -8.77 -8.20
C TYR A 121 2.66 -9.94 -7.25
N SER A 122 1.82 -10.99 -7.32
CA SER A 122 1.77 -12.09 -6.35
C SER A 122 1.50 -11.60 -4.93
N MET A 123 0.71 -10.53 -4.81
CA MET A 123 0.33 -9.90 -3.54
C MET A 123 -1.20 -9.90 -3.40
N GLU A 124 -1.69 -9.90 -2.17
CA GLU A 124 -3.08 -9.56 -1.86
C GLU A 124 -3.05 -8.26 -1.07
N LEU A 125 -3.33 -7.14 -1.74
CA LEU A 125 -3.12 -5.82 -1.15
C LEU A 125 -4.14 -5.52 -0.03
N PHE A 126 -5.40 -5.90 -0.26
CA PHE A 126 -6.50 -5.67 0.67
C PHE A 126 -7.38 -6.92 0.78
N SER A 127 -7.64 -7.36 2.01
CA SER A 127 -8.79 -8.23 2.31
C SER A 127 -10.06 -7.42 2.61
N SER A 128 -9.89 -6.16 2.98
CA SER A 128 -10.92 -5.14 3.21
C SER A 128 -10.29 -3.74 3.18
N LEU A 129 -11.11 -2.68 3.11
CA LEU A 129 -10.59 -1.31 3.24
C LEU A 129 -9.94 -1.10 4.62
N PRO A 130 -8.75 -0.48 4.70
CA PRO A 130 -8.06 -0.25 5.97
C PRO A 130 -8.80 0.79 6.83
N THR A 131 -8.52 0.78 8.13
CA THR A 131 -9.04 1.77 9.11
C THR A 131 -8.11 2.95 9.29
N ARG A 132 -6.85 2.85 8.84
CA ARG A 132 -5.85 3.92 8.85
C ARG A 132 -4.91 3.79 7.66
N VAL A 133 -4.51 4.92 7.09
CA VAL A 133 -3.53 5.02 6.00
C VAL A 133 -2.52 6.10 6.35
N ASP A 134 -1.26 5.72 6.59
CA ASP A 134 -0.17 6.65 6.85
C ASP A 134 0.75 6.74 5.63
N THR A 135 0.97 7.96 5.13
CA THR A 135 1.93 8.21 4.05
C THR A 135 2.32 9.68 4.00
N VAL A 136 3.58 9.95 3.67
CA VAL A 136 4.09 11.29 3.33
C VAL A 136 4.37 11.46 1.84
N ALA A 137 4.19 10.39 1.06
CA ALA A 137 4.65 10.30 -0.31
C ALA A 137 3.51 10.14 -1.33
N ILE A 138 2.35 9.62 -0.92
CA ILE A 138 1.20 9.40 -1.80
C ILE A 138 0.11 10.43 -1.50
N ALA A 139 -0.32 11.18 -2.53
CA ALA A 139 -1.40 12.14 -2.33
C ALA A 139 -2.77 11.45 -2.10
N PRO A 140 -3.66 12.02 -1.26
CA PRO A 140 -4.97 11.42 -0.92
C PRO A 140 -5.84 11.02 -2.12
N ARG A 141 -5.71 11.73 -3.25
CA ARG A 141 -6.46 11.45 -4.49
C ARG A 141 -6.13 10.08 -5.10
N TYR A 142 -4.91 9.59 -4.89
CA TYR A 142 -4.50 8.26 -5.35
C TYR A 142 -4.98 7.17 -4.39
N ILE A 143 -5.04 7.45 -3.09
CA ILE A 143 -5.69 6.55 -2.12
C ILE A 143 -7.18 6.38 -2.46
N LEU A 144 -7.87 7.50 -2.75
CA LEU A 144 -9.26 7.47 -3.21
C LEU A 144 -9.43 6.65 -4.47
N SER A 145 -8.60 6.92 -5.49
CA SER A 145 -8.68 6.19 -6.75
C SER A 145 -8.36 4.70 -6.57
N GLY A 146 -7.40 4.38 -5.68
CA GLY A 146 -7.05 3.01 -5.32
C GLY A 146 -8.19 2.26 -4.64
N PHE A 147 -8.79 2.83 -3.59
CA PHE A 147 -9.93 2.21 -2.90
C PHE A 147 -11.14 2.05 -3.81
N TYR A 148 -11.40 3.02 -4.68
CA TYR A 148 -12.45 2.92 -5.67
C TYR A 148 -12.17 1.76 -6.64
N SER A 149 -10.95 1.66 -7.17
CA SER A 149 -10.54 0.56 -8.08
C SER A 149 -10.64 -0.80 -7.41
N TYR A 150 -10.20 -0.92 -6.16
CA TYR A 150 -10.31 -2.15 -5.38
C TYR A 150 -11.77 -2.60 -5.23
N LEU A 151 -12.68 -1.69 -4.87
CA LEU A 151 -14.09 -2.05 -4.72
C LEU A 151 -14.79 -2.33 -6.07
N GLU A 152 -14.37 -1.72 -7.18
CA GLU A 152 -14.84 -2.13 -8.52
C GLU A 152 -14.33 -3.54 -8.88
N TRP A 153 -13.08 -3.87 -8.54
CA TRP A 153 -12.53 -5.21 -8.73
C TRP A 153 -13.26 -6.25 -7.87
N ASP A 154 -13.51 -5.95 -6.59
CA ASP A 154 -14.19 -6.85 -5.68
C ASP A 154 -15.65 -7.06 -6.10
N GLU A 155 -16.36 -5.99 -6.50
CA GLU A 155 -17.72 -6.08 -7.05
C GLU A 155 -17.81 -6.97 -8.29
N ALA A 156 -16.77 -6.94 -9.15
CA ALA A 156 -16.72 -7.79 -10.34
C ALA A 156 -16.59 -9.28 -10.00
N ARG A 157 -16.00 -9.61 -8.85
CA ARG A 157 -15.81 -10.99 -8.36
C ARG A 157 -16.92 -11.44 -7.42
N SER A 158 -17.47 -10.50 -6.65
CA SER A 158 -18.45 -10.69 -5.59
C SER A 158 -19.52 -9.58 -5.69
N PRO A 159 -20.59 -9.79 -6.49
CA PRO A 159 -21.64 -8.79 -6.63
C PRO A 159 -22.25 -8.39 -5.29
N GLY A 160 -22.33 -7.08 -5.02
CA GLY A 160 -22.75 -6.52 -3.74
C GLY A 160 -21.60 -6.14 -2.79
N ALA A 161 -20.34 -6.21 -3.23
CA ALA A 161 -19.17 -5.78 -2.46
C ALA A 161 -19.28 -4.32 -2.00
N TRP A 162 -19.76 -3.42 -2.87
CA TRP A 162 -19.99 -2.02 -2.52
C TRP A 162 -20.96 -1.84 -1.35
N ILE A 163 -22.09 -2.55 -1.41
CA ILE A 163 -23.12 -2.50 -0.38
C ILE A 163 -22.59 -3.14 0.90
N THR A 164 -21.93 -4.29 0.81
CA THR A 164 -21.33 -5.00 1.95
C THR A 164 -20.33 -4.10 2.69
N SER A 165 -19.42 -3.45 1.97
CA SER A 165 -18.45 -2.51 2.54
C SER A 165 -19.12 -1.35 3.29
N ALA A 166 -20.26 -0.86 2.77
CA ALA A 166 -21.02 0.22 3.41
C ALA A 166 -21.90 -0.24 4.59
N GLU A 167 -22.45 -1.45 4.55
CA GLU A 167 -23.25 -2.02 5.64
C GLU A 167 -22.39 -2.43 6.84
N TYR A 168 -21.18 -2.92 6.58
CA TYR A 168 -20.27 -3.47 7.57
C TYR A 168 -19.02 -2.60 7.74
N LEU A 169 -19.22 -1.35 8.20
CA LEU A 169 -18.10 -0.47 8.52
C LEU A 169 -17.25 -1.07 9.66
N PRO A 170 -15.91 -0.96 9.57
CA PRO A 170 -15.02 -1.39 10.65
C PRO A 170 -15.24 -0.51 11.89
N GLY A 171 -14.98 -1.08 13.07
CA GLY A 171 -15.30 -0.49 14.39
C GLY A 171 -14.99 1.00 14.51
N PRO A 172 -13.77 1.47 14.21
CA PRO A 172 -13.41 2.89 14.31
C PRO A 172 -14.30 3.82 13.47
N LEU A 173 -14.74 3.34 12.31
CA LEU A 173 -15.53 4.13 11.36
C LEU A 173 -17.04 4.08 11.61
N GLN A 174 -17.54 3.11 12.38
CA GLN A 174 -18.95 3.06 12.76
C GLN A 174 -19.40 4.32 13.52
N SER A 175 -18.48 4.92 14.29
CA SER A 175 -18.74 6.14 15.06
C SER A 175 -18.59 7.43 14.22
N ASN A 176 -18.03 7.34 13.01
CA ASN A 176 -17.81 8.49 12.15
C ASN A 176 -19.11 8.88 11.42
N VAL A 177 -19.71 10.00 11.84
CA VAL A 177 -21.01 10.47 11.31
C VAL A 177 -20.97 10.67 9.80
N SER A 178 -19.90 11.27 9.26
CA SER A 178 -19.78 11.55 7.83
C SER A 178 -19.71 10.26 7.01
N VAL A 179 -18.87 9.31 7.44
CA VAL A 179 -18.75 8.00 6.77
C VAL A 179 -20.08 7.25 6.85
N GLY A 180 -20.70 7.20 8.02
CA GLY A 180 -22.00 6.56 8.21
C GLY A 180 -23.15 7.18 7.39
N GLU A 181 -23.13 8.49 7.13
CA GLU A 181 -24.08 9.14 6.22
C GLU A 181 -23.83 8.80 4.75
N ALA A 182 -22.57 8.75 4.32
CA ALA A 182 -22.22 8.36 2.97
C ALA A 182 -22.56 6.87 2.71
N ALA A 183 -22.24 6.00 3.67
CA ALA A 183 -22.57 4.58 3.64
C ALA A 183 -24.08 4.34 3.53
N ARG A 184 -24.89 4.97 4.38
CA ARG A 184 -26.37 4.85 4.31
C ARG A 184 -26.95 5.29 2.96
N ARG A 185 -26.37 6.31 2.32
CA ARG A 185 -26.81 6.76 0.98
C ARG A 185 -26.47 5.73 -0.08
N LEU A 186 -25.28 5.14 -0.02
CA LEU A 186 -24.87 4.06 -0.93
C LEU A 186 -25.76 2.82 -0.77
N VAL A 187 -26.05 2.40 0.47
CA VAL A 187 -26.96 1.27 0.76
C VAL A 187 -28.37 1.52 0.24
N ALA A 188 -28.87 2.75 0.34
CA ALA A 188 -30.19 3.11 -0.15
C ALA A 188 -30.30 3.14 -1.68
N ASP A 189 -29.22 3.52 -2.37
CA ASP A 189 -29.19 3.69 -3.83
C ASP A 189 -27.76 3.57 -4.36
N ASP A 190 -27.42 2.44 -4.99
CA ASP A 190 -26.09 2.20 -5.54
C ASP A 190 -25.89 2.92 -6.87
N THR A 191 -25.32 4.13 -6.80
CA THR A 191 -24.95 4.93 -7.96
C THR A 191 -23.47 5.28 -7.94
N LYS A 192 -22.88 5.55 -9.11
CA LYS A 192 -21.49 6.04 -9.21
C LYS A 192 -21.22 7.26 -8.34
N GLN A 193 -22.20 8.16 -8.22
CA GLN A 193 -22.09 9.33 -7.37
C GLN A 193 -22.03 8.96 -5.88
N HIS A 194 -22.87 8.02 -5.44
CA HIS A 194 -22.86 7.56 -4.04
C HIS A 194 -21.61 6.73 -3.73
N ARG A 195 -21.14 5.87 -4.64
CA ARG A 195 -19.85 5.15 -4.53
C ARG A 195 -18.68 6.13 -4.34
N PHE A 196 -18.59 7.14 -5.20
CA PHE A 196 -17.55 8.17 -5.09
C PHE A 196 -17.65 8.95 -3.77
N SER A 197 -18.86 9.36 -3.37
CA SER A 197 -19.07 10.06 -2.10
C SER A 197 -18.70 9.21 -0.88
N TYR A 198 -18.98 7.90 -0.93
CA TYR A 198 -18.61 6.95 0.11
C TYR A 198 -17.09 6.84 0.24
N VAL A 199 -16.38 6.49 -0.83
CA VAL A 199 -14.91 6.36 -0.79
C VAL A 199 -14.23 7.68 -0.44
N SER A 200 -14.69 8.80 -0.99
CA SER A 200 -14.12 10.11 -0.66
C SER A 200 -14.24 10.45 0.82
N THR A 201 -15.37 10.10 1.45
CA THR A 201 -15.58 10.36 2.88
C THR A 201 -14.80 9.37 3.74
N TYR A 202 -14.70 8.13 3.29
CA TYR A 202 -13.91 7.08 3.92
C TYR A 202 -12.42 7.47 3.95
N VAL A 203 -11.84 7.85 2.81
CA VAL A 203 -10.43 8.29 2.70
C VAL A 203 -10.17 9.49 3.58
N ALA A 204 -11.08 10.47 3.62
CA ALA A 204 -10.93 11.63 4.50
C ALA A 204 -10.92 11.26 6.00
N ALA A 205 -11.50 10.11 6.39
CA ALA A 205 -11.50 9.63 7.76
C ALA A 205 -10.26 8.80 8.13
N VAL A 206 -9.68 8.07 7.16
CA VAL A 206 -8.57 7.13 7.43
C VAL A 206 -7.21 7.66 7.00
N TYR A 207 -7.15 8.64 6.09
CA TYR A 207 -5.91 9.22 5.61
C TYR A 207 -5.25 10.07 6.70
N HIS A 208 -3.98 9.79 6.92
CA HIS A 208 -3.14 10.49 7.87
C HIS A 208 -1.80 10.86 7.24
N ASP A 209 -1.38 12.12 7.43
CA ASP A 209 -0.09 12.64 6.99
C ASP A 209 0.80 12.84 8.24
N PRO A 210 1.74 11.91 8.52
CA PRO A 210 2.60 11.97 9.70
C PRO A 210 3.45 13.26 9.78
N SER A 211 3.70 13.93 8.66
CA SER A 211 4.47 15.17 8.65
C SER A 211 3.73 16.34 9.31
N GLN A 212 2.39 16.30 9.33
CA GLN A 212 1.56 17.34 9.94
C GLN A 212 1.51 17.22 11.47
N GLU A 213 1.62 16.02 12.03
CA GLU A 213 1.67 15.82 13.49
C GLU A 213 2.97 16.38 14.09
N LEU A 214 4.10 16.19 13.41
CA LEU A 214 5.39 16.72 13.85
C LEU A 214 5.44 18.25 13.87
N ALA A 215 4.69 18.91 12.97
CA ALA A 215 4.60 20.38 12.93
C ALA A 215 3.82 20.96 14.13
N VAL A 216 2.87 20.21 14.68
CA VAL A 216 2.05 20.63 15.84
C VAL A 216 2.80 20.45 17.16
N VAL A 217 3.67 19.43 17.26
CA VAL A 217 4.51 19.20 18.45
C VAL A 217 5.69 20.20 18.51
N ALA A 218 6.09 20.75 17.37
CA ALA A 218 7.17 21.74 17.27
C ALA A 218 6.70 23.21 17.43
N SER A 219 5.40 23.46 17.56
CA SER A 219 4.80 24.81 17.73
C SER A 219 4.34 25.08 19.16
#